data_AF-A0A026W9X5-F1
#
_entry.id   AF-A0A026W9X5-F1
#
_cell.length_a   1.000
_cell.length_b   1.000
_cell.length_c   1.000
_cell.angle_alpha   90.00
_cell.angle_beta   90.00
_cell.angle_gamma   90.00
#
_symmetry.space_group_name_H-M   'P 1'
#
loop_
_entity.id
_entity.type
_entity.pdbx_description
1 polymer ?
#
loop_
_entity_poly.entity_id
_entity_poly.type
_entity_poly.pdbx_seq_one_letter_code
_entity_poly.pdbx_strand_id
1 'polypeptide(L)'
;MDTQFLYIHRLSLVAIGLWPYHRTMLVQLLTTLLTTEWTIDFIVEILSTSLFVLLCTILYNSYWINTHVMKRLLNNLQYICSDIKDENEIAIIKRYGYSAKCVAIGFTLLTIGAFFIVTVFPLLPRFFAIFFLVNGSKPHRNIYIRTEYFVDQEKYFYFILLHLYAVQYIGGGILLGGAIVVTGYFTYFCGLFNIASYRIEQAIRINSDKESNRKNKREIDKKISHAVDIHRERSTFITFYIHNFEGPCFVIIAILVISLSLNLFG
;
A
#
# COMPACT_ATOMS: atom_id res chain seq x y z
N MET A 1 -0.28 39.14 25.88
CA MET A 1 -0.60 38.09 24.89
C MET A 1 0.45 37.00 25.09
N ASP A 2 0.05 35.84 25.60
CA ASP A 2 1.00 34.84 26.09
C ASP A 2 1.83 34.25 24.95
N THR A 3 3.13 34.55 24.98
CA THR A 3 4.13 34.09 24.00
C THR A 3 4.20 32.56 23.93
N GLN A 4 3.86 31.89 25.02
CA GLN A 4 3.84 30.43 25.13
C GLN A 4 2.64 29.82 24.38
N PHE A 5 1.48 30.47 24.41
CA PHE A 5 0.30 30.05 23.63
C PHE A 5 0.57 30.19 22.13
N LEU A 6 1.15 31.32 21.71
CA LEU A 6 1.55 31.55 20.32
C LEU A 6 2.62 30.56 19.85
N TYR A 7 3.54 30.15 20.72
CA TYR A 7 4.56 29.15 20.42
C TYR A 7 3.96 27.76 20.18
N ILE A 8 3.06 27.30 21.05
CA ILE A 8 2.38 26.00 20.90
C ILE A 8 1.47 26.02 19.67
N HIS A 9 0.72 27.10 19.46
CA HIS A 9 -0.15 27.26 18.30
C HIS A 9 0.65 27.27 16.98
N ARG A 10 1.85 27.87 16.99
CA ARG A 10 2.80 27.83 15.88
C ARG A 10 3.36 26.43 15.65
N LEU A 11 3.70 25.69 16.70
CA LEU A 11 4.19 24.30 16.61
C LEU A 11 3.11 23.37 16.02
N SER A 12 1.87 23.52 16.47
CA SER A 12 0.72 22.74 16.00
C SER A 12 0.38 23.03 14.54
N LEU A 13 0.39 24.30 14.13
CA LEU A 13 0.15 24.70 12.74
C LEU A 13 1.29 24.28 11.80
N VAL A 14 2.53 24.22 12.29
CA VAL A 14 3.68 23.67 11.55
C VAL A 14 3.56 22.15 11.38
N ALA A 15 3.12 21.43 12.41
CA ALA A 15 2.94 19.98 12.33
C ALA A 15 1.84 19.55 11.34
N ILE A 16 0.82 20.40 11.14
CA ILE A 16 -0.31 20.15 10.22
C ILE A 16 -0.07 20.80 8.83
N GLY A 17 1.03 21.56 8.65
CA GLY A 17 1.36 22.21 7.37
C GLY A 17 0.44 23.39 7.00
N LEU A 18 -0.22 24.00 7.98
CA LEU A 18 -1.25 25.05 7.83
C LEU A 18 -0.76 26.45 8.26
N TRP A 19 0.53 26.61 8.54
CA TRP A 19 1.09 27.92 8.89
C TRP A 19 1.05 28.86 7.67
N PRO A 20 0.57 30.12 7.82
CA PRO A 20 0.22 31.02 6.70
C PRO A 20 1.39 31.41 5.77
N TYR A 21 2.62 31.00 6.07
CA TYR A 21 3.81 31.24 5.25
C TYR A 21 4.47 29.97 4.69
N HIS A 22 3.90 28.76 4.89
CA HIS A 22 4.50 27.53 4.36
C HIS A 22 3.58 26.77 3.41
N ARG A 23 4.11 26.58 2.20
CA ARG A 23 3.52 25.82 1.10
C ARG A 23 3.61 24.31 1.41
N THR A 24 2.82 23.48 0.75
CA THR A 24 2.78 22.01 0.97
C THR A 24 4.19 21.39 0.90
N MET A 25 4.41 20.23 1.54
CA MET A 25 5.72 19.56 1.59
C MET A 25 6.35 19.41 0.18
N LEU A 26 5.53 19.15 -0.84
CA LEU A 26 5.95 19.12 -2.25
C LEU A 26 6.51 20.46 -2.74
N VAL A 27 5.88 21.57 -2.33
CA VAL A 27 6.31 22.90 -2.74
C VAL A 27 7.53 23.37 -1.95
N GLN A 28 7.64 23.01 -0.67
CA GLN A 28 8.87 23.23 0.10
C GLN A 28 10.05 22.50 -0.56
N LEU A 29 9.86 21.24 -0.96
CA LEU A 29 10.89 20.46 -1.65
C LEU A 29 11.27 21.07 -3.01
N LEU A 30 10.28 21.56 -3.77
CA LEU A 30 10.53 22.24 -5.05
C LEU A 30 11.32 23.54 -4.86
N THR A 31 11.04 24.29 -3.79
CA THR A 31 11.80 25.51 -3.48
C THR A 31 13.23 25.21 -3.03
N THR A 32 13.45 24.13 -2.28
CA THR A 32 14.80 23.64 -1.92
C THR A 32 15.61 23.31 -3.17
N LEU A 33 15.01 22.63 -4.14
CA LEU A 33 15.66 22.31 -5.41
C LEU A 33 16.21 23.59 -6.07
N LEU A 34 15.47 24.70 -6.03
CA LEU A 34 15.84 25.96 -6.68
C LEU A 34 16.93 26.79 -5.97
N THR A 35 17.24 26.55 -4.69
CA THR A 35 18.01 27.47 -3.85
C THR A 35 19.39 26.98 -3.38
N THR A 36 19.68 25.68 -3.41
CA THR A 36 20.91 25.11 -2.85
C THR A 36 22.03 24.96 -3.90
N GLU A 37 23.31 24.95 -3.49
CA GLU A 37 24.43 24.54 -4.37
C GLU A 37 24.30 23.03 -4.70
N TRP A 38 24.18 22.69 -5.98
CA TRP A 38 23.66 21.41 -6.44
C TRP A 38 24.75 20.32 -6.50
N THR A 39 24.64 19.27 -5.69
CA THR A 39 25.30 17.97 -5.96
C THR A 39 24.29 16.99 -6.56
N ILE A 40 24.70 16.18 -7.53
CA ILE A 40 23.81 15.22 -8.22
C ILE A 40 23.11 14.30 -7.19
N ASP A 41 23.86 13.80 -6.22
CA ASP A 41 23.37 12.94 -5.14
C ASP A 41 22.23 13.59 -4.35
N PHE A 42 22.33 14.91 -4.09
CA PHE A 42 21.31 15.65 -3.33
C PHE A 42 20.01 15.81 -4.11
N ILE A 43 20.11 16.05 -5.43
CA ILE A 43 18.96 16.14 -6.32
C ILE A 43 18.23 14.79 -6.37
N VAL A 44 19.00 13.70 -6.52
CA VAL A 44 18.45 12.35 -6.63
C VAL A 44 17.70 11.95 -5.36
N GLU A 45 18.27 12.24 -4.19
CA GLU A 45 17.66 11.94 -2.89
C GLU A 45 16.34 12.71 -2.65
N ILE A 46 16.33 14.01 -2.96
CA ILE A 46 15.13 14.86 -2.87
C ILE A 46 14.05 14.39 -3.85
N LEU A 47 14.45 14.10 -5.09
CA LEU A 47 13.53 13.66 -6.13
C LEU A 47 12.96 12.27 -5.81
N SER A 48 13.79 11.35 -5.31
CA SER A 48 13.36 10.03 -4.86
C SER A 48 12.34 10.11 -3.73
N THR A 49 12.61 10.94 -2.71
CA THR A 49 11.71 11.12 -1.57
C THR A 49 10.38 11.78 -1.98
N SER A 50 10.41 12.80 -2.83
CA SER A 50 9.18 13.45 -3.34
C SER A 50 8.33 12.50 -4.17
N LEU A 51 8.95 11.71 -5.06
CA LEU A 51 8.25 10.73 -5.87
C LEU A 51 7.59 9.65 -5.00
N PHE A 52 8.24 9.22 -3.92
CA PHE A 52 7.64 8.29 -2.96
C PHE A 52 6.42 8.87 -2.24
N VAL A 53 6.49 10.12 -1.78
CA VAL A 53 5.34 10.81 -1.14
C VAL A 53 4.20 11.02 -2.15
N LEU A 54 4.53 11.38 -3.39
CA LEU A 54 3.57 11.52 -4.48
C LEU A 54 2.85 10.18 -4.77
N LEU A 55 3.61 9.08 -4.82
CA LEU A 55 3.06 7.74 -5.01
C LEU A 55 2.07 7.37 -3.90
N CYS A 56 2.45 7.59 -2.63
CA CYS A 56 1.56 7.34 -1.48
C CYS A 56 0.27 8.17 -1.58
N THR A 57 0.40 9.43 -2.00
CA THR A 57 -0.73 10.37 -2.15
C THR A 57 -1.67 9.91 -3.26
N ILE A 58 -1.14 9.52 -4.43
CA ILE A 58 -1.95 9.05 -5.55
C ILE A 58 -2.70 7.77 -5.16
N LEU A 59 -2.04 6.82 -4.51
CA LEU A 59 -2.67 5.59 -4.04
C LEU A 59 -3.81 5.88 -3.06
N TYR A 60 -3.57 6.70 -2.04
CA TYR A 60 -4.59 7.08 -1.07
C TYR A 60 -5.82 7.69 -1.74
N ASN A 61 -5.61 8.67 -2.61
CA ASN A 61 -6.70 9.33 -3.35
C ASN A 61 -7.45 8.36 -4.26
N SER A 62 -6.73 7.43 -4.90
CA SER A 62 -7.34 6.41 -5.77
C SER A 62 -8.25 5.47 -4.99
N TYR A 63 -7.82 5.01 -3.82
CA TYR A 63 -8.68 4.21 -2.95
C TYR A 63 -9.86 5.02 -2.41
N TRP A 64 -9.65 6.29 -2.07
CA TRP A 64 -10.69 7.19 -1.58
C TRP A 64 -11.81 7.44 -2.61
N ILE A 65 -11.42 7.82 -3.83
CA ILE A 65 -12.36 8.05 -4.94
C ILE A 65 -13.12 6.76 -5.26
N ASN A 66 -12.41 5.62 -5.27
CA ASN A 66 -12.99 4.32 -5.60
C ASN A 66 -13.56 3.57 -4.39
N THR A 67 -13.85 4.24 -3.26
CA THR A 67 -14.41 3.60 -2.05
C THR A 67 -15.72 2.86 -2.34
N HIS A 68 -16.58 3.41 -3.20
CA HIS A 68 -17.82 2.77 -3.61
C HIS A 68 -17.58 1.43 -4.33
N VAL A 69 -16.53 1.35 -5.16
CA VAL A 69 -16.13 0.13 -5.86
C VAL A 69 -15.69 -0.93 -4.85
N MET A 70 -14.85 -0.56 -3.88
CA MET A 70 -14.37 -1.50 -2.85
C MET A 70 -15.51 -2.00 -1.95
N LYS A 71 -16.44 -1.13 -1.56
CA LYS A 71 -17.64 -1.51 -0.78
C LYS A 71 -18.52 -2.48 -1.54
N ARG A 72 -18.76 -2.22 -2.84
CA ARG A 72 -19.54 -3.11 -3.69
C ARG A 72 -18.87 -4.48 -3.80
N LEU A 73 -17.55 -4.52 -3.96
CA LEU A 73 -16.77 -5.75 -3.99
C LEU A 73 -17.00 -6.55 -2.70
N LEU A 74 -16.76 -5.93 -1.54
CA LEU A 74 -16.88 -6.58 -0.24
C LEU A 74 -18.29 -7.17 -0.01
N ASN A 75 -19.33 -6.37 -0.27
CA ASN A 75 -20.72 -6.81 -0.10
C ASN A 75 -21.05 -8.00 -1.01
N ASN A 76 -20.55 -7.97 -2.25
CA ASN A 76 -20.77 -9.06 -3.20
C ASN A 76 -20.12 -10.36 -2.73
N LEU A 77 -18.88 -10.30 -2.21
CA LEU A 77 -18.22 -11.49 -1.67
C LEU A 77 -18.92 -12.04 -0.44
N GLN A 78 -19.40 -11.16 0.45
CA GLN A 78 -20.16 -11.60 1.62
C GLN A 78 -21.44 -12.32 1.22
N TYR A 79 -22.16 -11.78 0.23
CA TYR A 79 -23.36 -12.40 -0.31
C TYR A 79 -23.07 -13.78 -0.90
N ILE A 80 -22.07 -13.90 -1.78
CA ILE A 80 -21.69 -15.18 -2.40
C ILE A 80 -21.26 -16.19 -1.32
N CYS A 81 -20.43 -15.78 -0.35
CA CYS A 81 -20.05 -16.63 0.78
C CYS A 81 -21.26 -17.17 1.55
N SER A 82 -22.31 -16.36 1.71
CA SER A 82 -23.50 -16.74 2.48
C SER A 82 -24.40 -17.75 1.74
N ASP A 83 -24.32 -17.82 0.41
CA ASP A 83 -25.10 -18.76 -0.40
C ASP A 83 -24.46 -20.16 -0.48
N ILE A 84 -23.16 -20.28 -0.15
CA ILE A 84 -22.42 -21.54 -0.22
C ILE A 84 -22.83 -22.45 0.95
N LYS A 85 -23.34 -23.64 0.60
CA LYS A 85 -23.84 -24.65 1.55
C LYS A 85 -23.07 -25.97 1.52
N ASP A 86 -22.34 -26.25 0.44
CA ASP A 86 -21.59 -27.50 0.28
C ASP A 86 -20.33 -27.49 1.16
N GLU A 87 -20.09 -28.57 1.91
CA GLU A 87 -18.97 -28.66 2.84
C GLU A 87 -17.60 -28.58 2.14
N ASN A 88 -17.48 -29.13 0.93
CA ASN A 88 -16.23 -29.08 0.16
C ASN A 88 -15.98 -27.67 -0.38
N GLU A 89 -17.02 -26.97 -0.82
CA GLU A 89 -16.92 -25.56 -1.23
C GLU A 89 -16.53 -24.65 -0.06
N ILE A 90 -17.08 -24.89 1.13
CA ILE A 90 -16.68 -24.19 2.36
C ILE A 90 -15.21 -24.48 2.67
N ALA A 91 -14.76 -25.73 2.55
CA ALA A 91 -13.37 -26.11 2.76
C ALA A 91 -12.43 -25.40 1.76
N ILE A 92 -12.83 -25.27 0.50
CA ILE A 92 -12.09 -24.52 -0.53
C ILE A 92 -11.93 -23.05 -0.11
N ILE A 93 -13.01 -22.35 0.23
CA ILE A 93 -12.92 -20.93 0.62
C ILE A 93 -12.09 -20.76 1.88
N LYS A 94 -12.25 -21.63 2.89
CA LYS A 94 -11.44 -21.57 4.12
C LYS A 94 -9.95 -21.71 3.82
N ARG A 95 -9.57 -22.60 2.90
CA ARG A 95 -8.17 -22.75 2.47
C ARG A 95 -7.62 -21.46 1.87
N TYR A 96 -8.35 -20.84 0.94
CA TYR A 96 -7.93 -19.58 0.32
C TYR A 96 -7.94 -18.41 1.31
N GLY A 97 -8.90 -18.37 2.24
CA GLY A 97 -8.93 -17.39 3.34
C GLY A 97 -7.71 -17.52 4.27
N TYR A 98 -7.30 -18.75 4.58
CA TYR A 98 -6.06 -19.01 5.32
C TYR A 98 -4.83 -18.54 4.54
N SER A 99 -4.73 -18.85 3.24
CA SER A 99 -3.64 -18.37 2.38
C SER A 99 -3.58 -16.84 2.34
N ALA A 100 -4.72 -16.15 2.17
CA ALA A 100 -4.78 -14.69 2.20
C ALA A 100 -4.30 -14.12 3.54
N LYS A 101 -4.68 -14.76 4.67
CA LYS A 101 -4.21 -14.38 6.00
C LYS A 101 -2.70 -14.54 6.15
N CYS A 102 -2.14 -15.66 5.69
CA CYS A 102 -0.69 -15.89 5.72
C CYS A 102 0.07 -14.84 4.90
N VAL A 103 -0.41 -14.51 3.70
CA VAL A 103 0.17 -13.47 2.85
C VAL A 103 0.10 -12.11 3.51
N ALA A 104 -1.04 -11.74 4.12
CA ALA A 104 -1.19 -10.49 4.86
C ALA A 104 -0.23 -10.38 6.06
N ILE A 105 -0.07 -11.48 6.82
CA ILE A 105 0.91 -11.56 7.91
C ILE A 105 2.34 -11.38 7.36
N GLY A 106 2.68 -12.07 6.27
CA GLY A 106 3.98 -11.95 5.63
C GLY A 106 4.30 -10.52 5.20
N PHE A 107 3.39 -9.85 4.50
CA PHE A 107 3.55 -8.45 4.12
C PHE A 107 3.69 -7.51 5.33
N THR A 108 2.91 -7.76 6.39
CA THR A 108 2.98 -6.96 7.62
C THR A 108 4.33 -7.11 8.30
N LEU A 109 4.82 -8.34 8.48
CA LEU A 109 6.12 -8.60 9.09
C LEU A 109 7.28 -8.01 8.29
N LEU A 110 7.24 -8.15 6.96
CA LEU A 110 8.24 -7.56 6.07
C LEU A 110 8.27 -6.03 6.19
N THR A 111 7.10 -5.39 6.23
CA THR A 111 6.99 -3.94 6.36
C THR A 111 7.49 -3.45 7.72
N ILE A 112 7.14 -4.16 8.81
CA ILE A 112 7.65 -3.85 10.15
C ILE A 112 9.19 -3.98 10.19
N GLY A 113 9.74 -5.04 9.61
CA GLY A 113 11.19 -5.23 9.51
C GLY A 113 11.88 -4.12 8.72
N ALA A 114 11.32 -3.75 7.57
CA ALA A 114 11.84 -2.64 6.75
C ALA A 114 11.82 -1.31 7.51
N PHE A 115 10.71 -0.99 8.19
CA PHE A 115 10.63 0.21 9.01
C PHE A 115 11.60 0.20 10.19
N PHE A 116 11.82 -0.95 10.83
CA PHE A 116 12.79 -1.06 11.91
C PHE A 116 14.20 -0.74 11.40
N ILE A 117 14.59 -1.30 10.25
CA ILE A 117 15.89 -1.02 9.62
C ILE A 117 16.03 0.47 9.31
N VAL A 118 15.04 1.07 8.64
CA VAL A 118 15.07 2.49 8.26
C VAL A 118 15.15 3.42 9.48
N THR A 119 14.51 3.07 10.59
CA THR A 119 14.53 3.89 11.81
C THR A 119 15.84 3.75 12.59
N VAL A 120 16.40 2.54 12.67
CA VAL A 120 17.61 2.27 13.47
C VAL A 120 18.88 2.67 12.72
N PHE A 121 18.93 2.47 11.40
CA PHE A 121 20.14 2.68 10.61
C PHE A 121 20.71 4.11 10.68
N PRO A 122 19.90 5.19 10.58
CA PRO A 122 20.38 6.56 10.74
C PRO A 122 20.81 6.92 12.17
N LEU A 123 20.31 6.18 13.17
CA LEU A 123 20.62 6.42 14.59
C LEU A 123 21.93 5.73 15.01
N LEU A 124 22.32 4.63 14.36
CA LEU A 124 23.51 3.85 14.70
C LEU A 124 24.80 4.69 14.75
N PRO A 125 25.16 5.52 13.76
CA PRO A 125 26.38 6.33 13.81
C PRO A 125 26.41 7.29 15.01
N ARG A 126 25.25 7.82 15.41
CA ARG A 126 25.15 8.72 16.58
C ARG A 126 25.31 7.96 17.89
N PHE A 127 24.72 6.77 18.02
CA PHE A 127 24.94 5.91 19.19
C PHE A 127 26.42 5.53 19.32
N PHE A 128 27.07 5.11 18.23
CA PHE A 128 28.49 4.79 18.25
C PHE A 128 29.36 6.01 18.56
N ALA A 129 29.04 7.20 18.05
CA ALA A 129 29.79 8.42 18.35
C ALA A 129 29.75 8.81 19.85
N ILE A 130 28.62 8.60 20.53
CA ILE A 130 28.47 8.90 21.96
C ILE A 130 29.23 7.89 22.82
N PHE A 131 29.13 6.59 22.49
CA PHE A 131 29.72 5.52 23.30
C PHE A 131 31.22 5.31 23.05
N PHE A 132 31.71 5.50 21.82
CA PHE A 132 33.11 5.24 21.48
C PHE A 132 34.04 6.45 21.59
N LEU A 133 33.55 7.64 22.01
CA LEU A 133 34.38 8.85 22.22
C LEU A 133 35.39 9.08 21.07
N VAL A 134 34.95 8.92 19.82
CA VAL A 134 35.84 9.11 18.67
C VAL A 134 36.21 10.58 18.56
N ASN A 135 37.47 10.89 18.87
CA ASN A 135 38.04 12.23 18.86
C ASN A 135 37.86 12.92 17.50
N GLY A 136 37.32 14.14 17.54
CA GLY A 136 37.83 15.25 16.72
C GLY A 136 37.16 15.60 15.39
N SER A 137 36.23 14.80 14.83
CA SER A 137 35.49 15.21 13.62
C SER A 137 33.99 15.20 13.85
N LYS A 138 33.35 16.38 13.71
CA LYS A 138 31.93 16.62 13.97
C LYS A 138 31.05 15.52 13.33
N PRO A 139 30.44 14.60 14.10
CA PRO A 139 29.55 13.57 13.54
C PRO A 139 28.17 14.14 13.18
N HIS A 140 28.00 15.46 13.25
CA HIS A 140 26.72 16.15 13.16
C HIS A 140 26.21 16.32 11.72
N ARG A 141 27.02 15.94 10.71
CA ARG A 141 26.76 16.26 9.31
C ARG A 141 26.52 15.03 8.43
N ASN A 142 25.84 14.02 8.96
CA ASN A 142 25.42 12.89 8.12
C ASN A 142 23.99 12.47 8.48
N ILE A 143 23.06 13.39 8.28
CA ILE A 143 21.65 13.02 8.12
C ILE A 143 21.56 12.39 6.74
N TYR A 144 21.25 11.10 6.69
CA TYR A 144 21.05 10.34 5.45
C TYR A 144 19.85 10.86 4.60
N ILE A 145 19.11 11.84 5.11
CA ILE A 145 18.02 12.52 4.41
C ILE A 145 18.19 14.04 4.57
N ARG A 146 18.82 14.69 3.59
CA ARG A 146 19.08 16.13 3.55
C ARG A 146 17.84 16.83 2.98
N THR A 147 16.93 17.24 3.85
CA THR A 147 15.81 18.13 3.49
C THR A 147 16.08 19.52 4.07
N GLU A 148 16.14 20.56 3.24
CA GLU A 148 16.25 21.94 3.73
C GLU A 148 14.91 22.36 4.34
N TYR A 149 14.78 22.12 5.64
CA TYR A 149 13.83 22.88 6.43
C TYR A 149 14.37 24.31 6.51
N PHE A 150 13.53 25.32 6.24
CA PHE A 150 13.85 26.75 6.40
C PHE A 150 13.97 27.16 7.89
N VAL A 151 14.50 26.25 8.72
CA VAL A 151 14.61 26.30 10.17
C VAL A 151 15.98 25.71 10.53
N ASP A 152 16.62 26.23 11.58
CA ASP A 152 17.90 25.73 12.09
C ASP A 152 17.86 24.21 12.32
N GLN A 153 18.55 23.45 11.45
CA GLN A 153 18.53 21.99 11.44
C GLN A 153 19.18 21.39 12.70
N GLU A 154 20.17 22.07 13.29
CA GLU A 154 20.84 21.58 14.50
C GLU A 154 19.93 21.75 15.72
N LYS A 155 19.22 22.89 15.81
CA LYS A 155 18.29 23.17 16.92
C LYS A 155 17.02 22.31 16.89
N TYR A 156 16.50 21.99 15.71
CA TYR A 156 15.22 21.28 15.56
C TYR A 156 15.36 19.82 15.07
N PHE A 157 16.58 19.27 15.14
CA PHE A 157 16.93 17.95 14.65
C PHE A 157 15.90 16.84 15.00
N TYR A 158 15.57 16.69 16.28
CA TYR A 158 14.66 15.62 16.73
C TYR A 158 13.24 15.80 16.23
N PHE A 159 12.79 17.05 16.05
CA PHE A 159 11.47 17.35 15.52
C PHE A 159 11.38 17.04 14.02
N ILE A 160 12.43 17.39 13.27
CA ILE A 160 12.56 17.07 11.83
C ILE A 160 12.57 15.54 11.63
N LEU A 161 13.37 14.82 12.43
CA LEU A 161 13.45 13.36 12.37
C LEU A 161 12.10 12.70 12.70
N LEU A 162 11.41 13.19 13.73
CA LEU A 162 10.08 12.71 14.11
C LEU A 162 9.07 12.93 12.97
N HIS A 163 9.06 14.11 12.36
CA HIS A 163 8.17 14.42 11.23
C HIS A 163 8.43 13.49 10.05
N LEU A 164 9.70 13.29 9.68
CA LEU A 164 10.09 12.42 8.58
C LEU A 164 9.62 10.97 8.82
N TYR A 165 9.83 10.45 10.03
CA TYR A 165 9.32 9.14 10.39
C TYR A 165 7.80 9.09 10.33
N ALA A 166 7.08 10.09 10.84
CA ALA A 166 5.62 10.12 10.78
C ALA A 166 5.12 10.04 9.32
N VAL A 167 5.69 10.83 8.41
CA VAL A 167 5.35 10.79 6.98
C VAL A 167 5.61 9.41 6.38
N GLN A 168 6.76 8.80 6.69
CA GLN A 168 7.13 7.50 6.16
C GLN A 168 6.25 6.36 6.71
N TYR A 169 5.92 6.36 8.00
CA TYR A 169 5.03 5.39 8.61
C TYR A 169 3.61 5.50 8.06
N ILE A 170 3.09 6.72 7.87
CA ILE A 170 1.78 6.94 7.27
C ILE A 170 1.78 6.44 5.82
N GLY A 171 2.77 6.84 5.02
CA GLY A 171 2.88 6.45 3.61
C GLY A 171 3.00 4.92 3.43
N GLY A 172 3.89 4.28 4.17
CA GLY A 172 4.04 2.82 4.09
C GLY A 172 2.84 2.07 4.68
N GLY A 173 2.13 2.64 5.65
CA GLY A 173 0.84 2.10 6.12
C GLY A 173 -0.23 2.08 5.04
N ILE A 174 -0.33 3.16 4.25
CA ILE A 174 -1.25 3.24 3.09
C ILE A 174 -0.89 2.17 2.05
N LEU A 175 0.40 2.04 1.72
CA LEU A 175 0.90 1.03 0.78
C LEU A 175 0.60 -0.40 1.24
N LEU A 176 0.90 -0.72 2.50
CA LEU A 176 0.67 -2.03 3.09
C LEU A 176 -0.82 -2.37 3.10
N GLY A 177 -1.67 -1.44 3.55
CA GLY A 177 -3.12 -1.62 3.57
C GLY A 177 -3.67 -1.90 2.18
N GLY A 178 -3.27 -1.10 1.19
CA GLY A 178 -3.66 -1.29 -0.20
C GLY A 178 -3.24 -2.67 -0.76
N ALA A 179 -1.97 -3.05 -0.55
CA ALA A 179 -1.43 -4.33 -1.02
C ALA A 179 -2.16 -5.54 -0.39
N ILE A 180 -2.46 -5.50 0.91
CA ILE A 180 -3.20 -6.56 1.61
C ILE A 180 -4.62 -6.69 1.03
N VAL A 181 -5.31 -5.56 0.85
CA VAL A 181 -6.70 -5.54 0.33
C VAL A 181 -6.75 -6.13 -1.07
N VAL A 182 -5.87 -5.66 -1.98
CA VAL A 182 -5.80 -6.14 -3.37
C VAL A 182 -5.52 -7.64 -3.40
N THR A 183 -4.46 -8.08 -2.71
CA THR A 183 -4.05 -9.48 -2.71
C THR A 183 -5.11 -10.39 -2.07
N GLY A 184 -5.79 -9.91 -1.03
CA GLY A 184 -6.91 -10.61 -0.40
C GLY A 184 -8.06 -10.85 -1.37
N TYR A 185 -8.45 -9.84 -2.14
CA TYR A 185 -9.51 -9.98 -3.15
C TYR A 185 -9.12 -10.93 -4.28
N PHE A 186 -7.90 -10.82 -4.82
CA PHE A 186 -7.42 -11.75 -5.84
C PHE A 186 -7.39 -13.20 -5.34
N THR A 187 -6.87 -13.42 -4.12
CA THR A 187 -6.86 -14.75 -3.49
C THR A 187 -8.27 -15.32 -3.33
N TYR A 188 -9.21 -14.47 -2.95
CA TYR A 188 -10.61 -14.87 -2.82
C TYR A 188 -11.25 -15.21 -4.18
N PHE A 189 -10.98 -14.43 -5.23
CA PHE A 189 -11.44 -14.75 -6.59
C PHE A 189 -10.90 -16.10 -7.09
N CYS A 190 -9.64 -16.42 -6.77
CA CYS A 190 -9.08 -17.75 -7.03
C CYS A 190 -9.87 -18.85 -6.32
N GLY A 191 -10.26 -18.63 -5.06
CA GLY A 191 -11.11 -19.56 -4.31
C GLY A 191 -12.47 -19.80 -4.98
N LEU A 192 -13.14 -18.75 -5.44
CA LEU A 192 -14.37 -18.87 -6.20
C LEU A 192 -14.17 -19.57 -7.57
N PHE A 193 -13.00 -19.46 -8.20
CA PHE A 193 -12.74 -20.11 -9.50
C PHE A 193 -12.57 -21.61 -9.27
N ASN A 194 -11.94 -21.96 -8.16
CA ASN A 194 -11.82 -23.33 -7.73
C ASN A 194 -13.18 -23.96 -7.39
N ILE A 195 -14.11 -23.20 -6.77
CA ILE A 195 -15.49 -23.67 -6.59
C ILE A 195 -16.20 -23.90 -7.93
N ALA A 196 -16.09 -22.96 -8.87
CA ALA A 196 -16.67 -23.14 -10.19
C ALA A 196 -16.11 -24.39 -10.90
N SER A 197 -14.79 -24.61 -10.82
CA SER A 197 -14.13 -25.81 -11.33
C SER A 197 -14.65 -27.09 -10.66
N TYR A 198 -14.78 -27.08 -9.34
CA TYR A 198 -15.31 -28.20 -8.57
C TYR A 198 -16.74 -28.57 -8.98
N ARG A 199 -17.61 -27.58 -9.20
CA ARG A 199 -18.99 -27.81 -9.67
C ARG A 199 -19.02 -28.39 -11.08
N ILE A 200 -18.14 -27.94 -11.98
CA ILE A 200 -18.00 -28.51 -13.33
C ILE A 200 -17.54 -29.98 -13.25
N GLU A 201 -16.56 -30.28 -12.40
CA GLU A 201 -16.06 -31.64 -12.21
C GLU A 201 -17.17 -32.58 -11.70
N GLN A 202 -17.97 -32.13 -10.73
CA GLN A 202 -19.14 -32.89 -10.28
C GLN A 202 -20.16 -33.13 -11.40
N ALA A 203 -20.41 -32.13 -12.24
CA ALA A 203 -21.35 -32.25 -13.35
C ALA A 203 -20.87 -33.29 -14.38
N ILE A 204 -19.57 -33.33 -14.68
CA ILE A 204 -18.95 -34.32 -15.58
C ILE A 204 -19.08 -35.74 -14.99
N ARG A 205 -18.79 -35.92 -13.70
CA ARG A 205 -18.92 -37.23 -13.02
C ARG A 205 -20.36 -37.77 -13.05
N ILE A 206 -21.36 -36.91 -12.83
CA ILE A 206 -22.77 -37.33 -12.91
C ILE A 206 -23.14 -37.77 -14.33
N ASN A 207 -22.53 -37.16 -15.35
CA ASN A 207 -22.76 -37.50 -16.75
C ASN A 207 -22.08 -38.81 -17.16
N SER A 208 -20.93 -39.16 -16.57
CA SER A 208 -20.23 -40.43 -16.86
C SER A 208 -20.86 -41.65 -16.19
N ASP A 209 -21.41 -41.49 -14.98
CA ASP A 209 -21.75 -42.62 -14.11
C ASP A 209 -23.22 -43.09 -14.24
N LYS A 210 -24.06 -42.40 -15.03
CA LYS A 210 -25.51 -42.68 -15.09
C LYS A 210 -26.07 -42.70 -16.52
N GLU A 211 -26.95 -43.66 -16.80
CA GLU A 211 -27.88 -43.61 -17.93
C GLU A 211 -28.72 -42.33 -17.79
N SER A 212 -28.71 -41.46 -18.81
CA SER A 212 -29.14 -40.06 -18.66
C SER A 212 -30.65 -39.94 -18.36
N ASN A 213 -31.03 -39.84 -17.08
CA ASN A 213 -32.39 -39.52 -16.69
C ASN A 213 -32.60 -38.00 -16.55
N ARG A 214 -33.86 -37.55 -16.64
CA ARG A 214 -34.22 -36.11 -16.62
C ARG A 214 -33.76 -35.38 -15.33
N LYS A 215 -33.67 -36.09 -14.19
CA LYS A 215 -33.24 -35.49 -12.91
C LYS A 215 -31.74 -35.20 -12.92
N ASN A 216 -30.91 -36.13 -13.41
CA ASN A 216 -29.47 -35.94 -13.53
C ASN A 216 -29.15 -34.78 -14.48
N LYS A 217 -29.85 -34.69 -15.62
CA LYS A 217 -29.66 -33.60 -16.58
C LYS A 217 -29.93 -32.23 -15.95
N ARG A 218 -31.04 -32.09 -15.22
CA ARG A 218 -31.38 -30.84 -14.51
C ARG A 218 -30.34 -30.47 -13.46
N GLU A 219 -29.74 -31.45 -12.77
CA GLU A 219 -28.69 -31.21 -11.78
C GLU A 219 -27.38 -30.76 -12.44
N ILE A 220 -26.98 -31.41 -13.55
CA ILE A 220 -25.84 -31.03 -14.38
C ILE A 220 -26.01 -29.60 -14.89
N ASP A 221 -27.16 -29.29 -15.50
CA ASP A 221 -27.46 -27.96 -16.05
C ASP A 221 -27.39 -26.89 -14.95
N LYS A 222 -27.89 -27.19 -13.74
CA LYS A 222 -27.82 -26.28 -12.59
C LYS A 222 -26.37 -26.02 -12.14
N LYS A 223 -25.53 -27.06 -12.07
CA LYS A 223 -24.12 -26.94 -11.66
C LYS A 223 -23.32 -26.14 -12.69
N ILE A 224 -23.51 -26.41 -13.97
CA ILE A 224 -22.85 -25.70 -15.07
C ILE A 224 -23.32 -24.24 -15.13
N SER A 225 -24.63 -23.98 -15.09
CA SER A 225 -25.18 -22.63 -15.09
C SER A 225 -24.57 -21.79 -13.97
N HIS A 226 -24.54 -22.34 -12.75
CA HIS A 226 -23.96 -21.60 -11.64
C HIS A 226 -22.46 -21.38 -11.83
N ALA A 227 -21.67 -22.37 -12.28
CA ALA A 227 -20.25 -22.17 -12.55
C ALA A 227 -20.00 -21.04 -13.57
N VAL A 228 -20.83 -20.97 -14.62
CA VAL A 228 -20.82 -19.89 -15.62
C VAL A 228 -21.20 -18.55 -14.99
N ASP A 229 -22.23 -18.50 -14.13
CA ASP A 229 -22.65 -17.30 -13.43
C ASP A 229 -21.52 -16.74 -12.57
N ILE A 230 -20.87 -17.58 -11.75
CA ILE A 230 -19.74 -17.12 -10.92
C ILE A 230 -18.61 -16.60 -11.85
N HIS A 231 -18.31 -17.25 -12.98
CA HIS A 231 -17.28 -16.77 -13.91
C HIS A 231 -17.65 -15.40 -14.52
N ARG A 232 -18.87 -15.24 -15.01
CA ARG A 232 -19.37 -14.01 -15.65
C ARG A 232 -19.38 -12.84 -14.68
N GLU A 233 -19.90 -13.05 -13.49
CA GLU A 233 -20.00 -12.03 -12.45
C GLU A 233 -18.61 -11.53 -12.04
N ARG A 234 -17.66 -12.44 -11.88
CA ARG A 234 -16.27 -12.08 -11.53
C ARG A 234 -15.50 -11.44 -12.66
N SER A 235 -15.67 -11.88 -13.90
CA SER A 235 -15.04 -11.24 -15.05
C SER A 235 -15.54 -9.80 -15.19
N THR A 236 -16.85 -9.57 -15.01
CA THR A 236 -17.44 -8.23 -14.97
C THR A 236 -16.83 -7.40 -13.84
N PHE A 237 -16.67 -8.00 -12.66
CA PHE A 237 -16.06 -7.33 -11.51
C PHE A 237 -14.59 -6.95 -11.76
N ILE A 238 -13.76 -7.88 -12.23
CA ILE A 238 -12.33 -7.65 -12.53
C ILE A 238 -12.20 -6.53 -13.56
N THR A 239 -13.03 -6.54 -14.60
CA THR A 239 -13.06 -5.48 -15.62
C THR A 239 -13.42 -4.13 -15.00
N PHE A 240 -14.44 -4.09 -14.13
CA PHE A 240 -14.83 -2.88 -13.43
C PHE A 240 -13.73 -2.37 -12.49
N TYR A 241 -13.04 -3.27 -11.78
CA TYR A 241 -11.90 -2.92 -10.93
C TYR A 241 -10.75 -2.34 -11.76
N ILE A 242 -10.34 -3.02 -12.84
CA ILE A 242 -9.27 -2.56 -13.73
C ILE A 242 -9.61 -1.18 -14.27
N HIS A 243 -10.82 -0.97 -14.80
CA HIS A 243 -11.20 0.31 -15.38
C HIS A 243 -11.10 1.49 -14.40
N ASN A 244 -11.46 1.29 -13.13
CA ASN A 244 -11.41 2.36 -12.11
C ASN A 244 -9.99 2.61 -11.57
N PHE A 245 -9.08 1.64 -11.70
CA PHE A 245 -7.71 1.72 -11.20
C PHE A 245 -6.65 1.85 -12.32
N GLU A 246 -7.03 1.73 -13.58
CA GLU A 246 -6.13 1.75 -14.75
C GLU A 246 -5.29 3.04 -14.81
N GLY A 247 -5.96 4.20 -14.76
CA GLY A 247 -5.30 5.50 -14.79
C GLY A 247 -4.29 5.69 -13.63
N PRO A 248 -4.72 5.52 -12.37
CA PRO A 248 -3.80 5.56 -11.24
C PRO A 248 -2.65 4.57 -11.32
N CYS A 249 -2.92 3.32 -11.72
CA CYS A 249 -1.89 2.29 -11.88
C CYS A 249 -0.84 2.68 -12.92
N PHE A 250 -1.25 3.23 -14.06
CA PHE A 250 -0.33 3.71 -15.09
C PHE A 250 0.60 4.79 -14.54
N VAL A 251 0.05 5.79 -13.84
CA VAL A 251 0.83 6.87 -13.23
C VAL A 251 1.77 6.34 -12.15
N ILE A 252 1.31 5.41 -11.30
CA ILE A 252 2.13 4.79 -10.25
C ILE A 252 3.30 4.01 -10.87
N ILE A 253 3.06 3.23 -11.92
CA ILE A 253 4.12 2.49 -12.63
C ILE A 253 5.16 3.46 -13.19
N ALA A 254 4.73 4.55 -13.82
CA ALA A 254 5.64 5.56 -14.35
C ALA A 254 6.51 6.18 -13.24
N ILE A 255 5.91 6.56 -12.11
CA ILE A 255 6.62 7.10 -10.94
C ILE A 255 7.63 6.09 -10.39
N LEU A 256 7.24 4.81 -10.27
CA LEU A 256 8.13 3.75 -9.79
C LEU A 256 9.33 3.56 -10.72
N VAL A 257 9.13 3.54 -12.04
CA VAL A 257 10.21 3.40 -13.02
C VAL A 257 11.17 4.58 -12.95
N ILE A 258 10.65 5.81 -12.87
CA ILE A 258 11.46 7.02 -12.73
C ILE A 258 12.25 6.98 -11.41
N SER A 259 11.59 6.66 -10.30
CA SER A 259 12.24 6.58 -8.98
C SER A 259 13.34 5.52 -8.95
N LEU A 260 13.08 4.31 -9.46
CA LEU A 260 14.08 3.24 -9.53
C LEU A 260 15.26 3.63 -10.41
N SER A 261 15.00 4.27 -11.56
CA SER A 261 16.07 4.73 -12.46
C SER A 261 16.95 5.77 -11.76
N LEU A 262 16.34 6.77 -11.11
CA LEU A 262 17.07 7.81 -10.38
C LEU A 262 17.97 7.22 -9.29
N ASN A 263 17.45 6.27 -8.50
CA ASN A 263 18.21 5.61 -7.43
C ASN A 263 19.30 4.64 -7.93
N LEU A 264 19.26 4.24 -9.21
CA LEU A 264 20.29 3.38 -9.82
C LEU A 264 21.42 4.19 -10.48
N PHE A 265 21.12 5.41 -10.92
CA PHE A 265 22.08 6.28 -11.63
C PHE A 265 22.74 7.33 -10.74
N GLY A 266 22.11 7.74 -9.63
CA GLY A 266 22.71 8.60 -8.60
C GLY A 266 23.28 7.77 -7.46
#